data_AF-A0A0C3K5D1-F1
#
_entry.id   AF-A0A0C3K5D1-F1
#
_cell.length_a   1.000
_cell.length_b   1.000
_cell.length_c   1.000
_cell.angle_alpha   90.00
_cell.angle_beta   90.00
_cell.angle_gamma   90.00
#
_symmetry.space_group_name_H-M   'P 1'
#
loop_
_entity.id
_entity.type
_entity.pdbx_description
1 polymer ?
#
loop_
_entity_poly.entity_id
_entity_poly.type
_entity_poly.pdbx_seq_one_letter_code
_entity_poly.pdbx_strand_id
1 'polypeptide(L)'
;MIFLPIYCLVAPALGFSPEYGGIVPRLFGDGPFYFSLLLLPCVCLIRDYVWKYYRRTYHPASYHIAQELQKYNIPDYRPRQEQFQKAIKKVRAVQRMRKNRGFAFSQTEDPNGQEQARLIRAYDTSQVRPSGL
;
A
#
# COMPACT_ATOMS: atom_id res chain seq x y z
N MET A 1 -26.88 -12.73 -22.28
CA MET A 1 -27.88 -13.58 -22.97
C MET A 1 -29.31 -13.46 -22.41
N ILE A 2 -29.60 -12.50 -21.52
CA ILE A 2 -30.95 -12.35 -20.92
C ILE A 2 -31.79 -11.31 -21.66
N PHE A 3 -31.15 -10.26 -22.19
CA PHE A 3 -31.84 -9.18 -22.90
C PHE A 3 -32.55 -9.65 -24.18
N LEU A 4 -31.86 -10.43 -25.01
CA LEU A 4 -32.37 -10.88 -26.31
C LEU A 4 -33.67 -11.70 -26.20
N PRO A 5 -33.78 -12.76 -25.36
CA PRO A 5 -35.03 -13.52 -25.26
C PRO A 5 -36.20 -12.71 -24.70
N ILE A 6 -35.95 -11.78 -23.76
CA ILE A 6 -37.00 -10.89 -23.23
C ILE A 6 -37.50 -9.93 -24.32
N TYR A 7 -36.58 -9.32 -25.06
CA TYR A 7 -36.91 -8.40 -26.15
C TYR A 7 -37.72 -9.08 -27.25
N CYS A 8 -37.28 -10.26 -27.70
CA CYS A 8 -37.95 -11.02 -28.76
C CYS A 8 -39.34 -11.57 -28.36
N LEU A 9 -39.68 -11.61 -27.06
CA LEU A 9 -41.01 -12.01 -26.60
C LEU A 9 -41.94 -10.80 -26.37
N VAL A 10 -41.42 -9.71 -25.80
CA VAL A 10 -42.20 -8.51 -25.46
C VAL A 10 -42.45 -7.63 -26.68
N ALA A 11 -41.46 -7.43 -27.55
CA ALA A 11 -41.60 -6.51 -28.69
C ALA A 11 -42.66 -6.99 -29.71
N PRO A 12 -42.65 -8.26 -30.18
CA PRO A 12 -43.68 -8.73 -31.10
C PRO A 12 -45.08 -8.73 -30.48
N ALA A 13 -45.19 -8.96 -29.16
CA ALA A 13 -46.47 -8.91 -28.44
C ALA A 13 -47.07 -7.49 -28.38
N LEU A 14 -46.23 -6.45 -28.46
CA LEU A 14 -46.65 -5.05 -28.52
C LEU A 14 -46.85 -4.53 -29.96
N GLY A 15 -46.74 -5.40 -30.97
CA GLY A 15 -46.83 -5.01 -32.39
C GLY A 15 -45.58 -4.29 -32.93
N PHE A 16 -44.47 -4.35 -32.20
CA PHE A 16 -43.19 -3.74 -32.58
C PHE A 16 -42.18 -4.82 -32.98
N SER A 17 -41.47 -4.61 -34.09
CA SER A 17 -40.50 -5.56 -34.66
C SER A 17 -41.00 -7.02 -34.73
N PRO A 18 -42.06 -7.29 -35.53
CA PRO A 18 -42.65 -8.63 -35.67
C PRO A 18 -41.68 -9.66 -36.27
N GLU A 19 -40.57 -9.21 -36.89
CA GLU A 19 -39.55 -10.06 -37.50
C GLU A 19 -38.83 -10.94 -36.47
N TYR A 20 -38.77 -10.51 -35.19
CA TYR A 20 -38.17 -11.29 -34.11
C TYR A 20 -39.09 -12.37 -33.53
N GLY A 21 -40.34 -12.45 -33.99
CA GLY A 21 -41.30 -13.44 -33.56
C GLY A 21 -40.83 -14.88 -33.83
N GLY A 22 -40.79 -15.71 -32.80
CA GLY A 22 -40.44 -17.13 -32.93
C GLY A 22 -38.95 -17.43 -33.19
N ILE A 23 -38.07 -16.42 -33.16
CA ILE A 23 -36.62 -16.62 -33.35
C ILE A 23 -35.98 -17.30 -32.13
N VAL A 24 -36.41 -16.95 -30.90
CA VAL A 24 -35.82 -17.47 -29.65
C VAL A 24 -35.75 -19.00 -29.59
N PRO A 25 -36.84 -19.77 -29.80
CA PRO A 25 -36.78 -21.23 -29.73
C PRO A 25 -35.91 -21.85 -30.82
N ARG A 26 -35.76 -21.20 -31.99
CA ARG A 26 -34.89 -21.69 -33.07
C ARG A 26 -33.43 -21.40 -32.75
N LEU A 27 -33.10 -20.16 -32.41
CA LEU A 27 -31.73 -19.73 -32.17
C LEU A 27 -31.11 -20.38 -30.92
N PHE A 28 -31.86 -20.46 -29.81
CA PHE A 28 -31.36 -21.03 -28.56
C PHE A 28 -31.54 -22.56 -28.46
N GLY A 29 -32.35 -23.17 -29.32
CA GLY A 29 -32.49 -24.62 -29.42
C GLY A 29 -31.37 -25.27 -30.24
N ASP A 30 -30.74 -24.50 -31.13
CA ASP A 30 -29.73 -25.01 -32.05
C ASP A 30 -28.35 -25.12 -31.39
N GLY A 31 -27.80 -26.34 -31.32
CA GLY A 31 -26.44 -26.60 -30.83
C GLY A 31 -25.31 -25.88 -31.61
N PRO A 32 -25.37 -25.79 -32.95
CA PRO A 32 -24.35 -25.07 -33.74
C PRO A 32 -24.22 -23.58 -33.38
N PHE A 33 -25.30 -22.95 -32.92
CA PHE A 33 -25.26 -21.55 -32.48
C PHE A 33 -24.26 -21.36 -31.33
N TYR A 34 -24.36 -22.17 -30.27
CA TYR A 34 -23.43 -22.11 -29.14
C TYR A 34 -22.00 -22.49 -29.51
N PHE A 35 -21.83 -23.45 -30.42
CA PHE A 35 -20.50 -23.81 -30.91
C PHE A 35 -19.85 -22.65 -31.67
N SER A 36 -20.60 -21.99 -32.56
CA SER A 36 -20.11 -20.83 -33.31
C SER A 36 -19.80 -19.64 -32.39
N LEU A 37 -20.62 -19.43 -31.35
CA LEU A 37 -20.41 -18.41 -30.32
C LEU A 37 -19.08 -18.57 -29.58
N LEU A 38 -18.58 -19.81 -29.42
CA LEU A 38 -17.30 -20.08 -28.78
C LEU A 38 -16.15 -20.12 -29.79
N LEU A 39 -16.34 -20.84 -30.89
CA LEU A 39 -15.29 -21.06 -31.90
C LEU A 39 -14.87 -19.75 -32.57
N LEU A 40 -15.82 -18.91 -32.96
CA LEU A 40 -15.54 -17.73 -33.76
C LEU A 40 -14.70 -16.69 -32.98
N PRO A 41 -15.04 -16.33 -31.73
CA PRO A 41 -14.17 -15.47 -30.92
C PRO A 41 -12.81 -16.11 -30.63
N CYS A 42 -12.75 -17.42 -30.36
CA CYS A 42 -11.48 -18.11 -30.14
C CYS A 42 -10.57 -17.99 -31.36
N VAL A 43 -11.07 -18.27 -32.56
CA VAL A 43 -10.28 -18.18 -33.80
C VAL A 43 -9.83 -16.75 -34.08
N CYS A 44 -10.73 -15.76 -33.94
CA CYS A 44 -10.39 -14.36 -34.15
C CYS A 44 -9.35 -13.84 -33.13
N LEU A 45 -9.42 -14.29 -31.87
CA LEU A 45 -8.53 -13.84 -30.80
C LEU A 45 -7.20 -14.57 -30.75
N ILE A 46 -7.04 -15.74 -31.39
CA ILE A 46 -5.77 -16.51 -31.38
C ILE A 46 -4.62 -15.63 -31.86
N ARG A 47 -4.79 -14.90 -32.98
CA ARG A 47 -3.73 -14.04 -33.52
C ARG A 47 -3.32 -12.96 -32.53
N ASP A 48 -4.28 -12.29 -31.90
CA ASP A 48 -4.01 -11.22 -30.95
C ASP A 48 -3.42 -11.74 -29.64
N TYR A 49 -3.86 -12.91 -29.19
CA TYR A 49 -3.32 -13.59 -28.03
C TYR A 49 -1.86 -14.01 -28.26
N VAL A 50 -1.57 -14.62 -29.42
CA VAL A 50 -0.21 -15.00 -29.83
C VAL A 50 0.68 -13.76 -29.96
N TRP A 51 0.19 -12.69 -30.56
CA TRP A 51 0.96 -11.45 -30.67
C TRP A 51 1.26 -10.83 -29.31
N LYS A 52 0.28 -10.82 -28.40
CA LYS A 52 0.46 -10.35 -27.02
C LYS A 52 1.47 -11.19 -26.26
N TYR A 53 1.42 -12.52 -26.42
CA TYR A 53 2.39 -13.44 -25.85
C TYR A 53 3.80 -13.18 -26.41
N TYR A 54 3.94 -13.12 -27.73
CA TYR A 54 5.21 -12.86 -28.41
C TYR A 54 5.87 -11.56 -27.93
N ARG A 55 5.11 -10.46 -27.90
CA ARG A 55 5.64 -9.17 -27.42
C ARG A 55 6.04 -9.21 -25.95
N ARG A 56 5.33 -9.97 -25.11
CA ARG A 56 5.69 -10.06 -23.68
C ARG A 56 6.94 -10.91 -23.45
N THR A 57 7.14 -11.96 -24.24
CA THR A 57 8.26 -12.91 -24.05
C THR A 57 9.53 -12.46 -24.76
N TYR A 58 9.45 -12.04 -26.03
CA TYR A 58 10.63 -11.78 -26.87
C TYR A 58 10.98 -10.29 -27.00
N HIS A 59 10.00 -9.40 -26.81
CA HIS A 59 10.23 -7.94 -26.88
C HIS A 59 9.57 -7.19 -25.70
N PRO A 60 9.91 -7.53 -24.44
CA PRO A 60 9.31 -6.91 -23.28
C PRO A 60 9.65 -5.42 -23.19
N ALA A 61 8.63 -4.59 -23.04
CA ALA A 61 8.79 -3.19 -22.66
C ALA A 61 9.17 -3.06 -21.18
N SER A 62 9.77 -1.94 -20.78
CA SER A 62 10.27 -1.72 -19.41
C SER A 62 9.21 -1.93 -18.32
N TYR A 63 7.94 -1.59 -18.59
CA TYR A 63 6.85 -1.81 -17.65
C TYR A 63 6.49 -3.29 -17.48
N HIS A 64 6.66 -4.13 -18.50
CA HIS A 64 6.44 -5.58 -18.37
C HIS A 64 7.44 -6.21 -17.41
N ILE A 65 8.70 -5.78 -17.51
CA ILE A 65 9.77 -6.20 -16.62
C ILE A 65 9.50 -5.73 -15.18
N ALA A 66 9.09 -4.47 -14.99
CA ALA A 66 8.74 -3.94 -13.68
C ALA A 66 7.56 -4.69 -13.02
N GLN A 67 6.53 -5.03 -13.80
CA GLN A 67 5.40 -5.84 -13.34
C GLN A 67 5.83 -7.24 -12.90
N GLU A 68 6.72 -7.88 -13.65
CA GLU A 68 7.24 -9.20 -13.33
C GLU A 68 8.10 -9.15 -12.07
N LEU A 69 8.98 -8.16 -11.96
CA LEU A 69 9.78 -7.92 -10.75
C LEU A 69 8.90 -7.70 -9.50
N GLN A 70 7.82 -6.93 -9.64
CA GLN A 70 6.85 -6.72 -8.56
C GLN A 70 6.10 -8.02 -8.21
N LYS A 71 5.69 -8.81 -9.21
CA LYS A 71 4.99 -10.08 -9.00
C LYS A 71 5.85 -11.09 -8.23
N TYR A 72 7.13 -11.18 -8.57
CA TYR A 72 8.06 -12.09 -7.89
C TYR A 72 8.59 -11.53 -6.57
N ASN A 73 8.33 -10.26 -6.26
CA ASN A 73 8.76 -9.53 -5.05
C ASN A 73 10.17 -9.93 -4.62
N ILE A 74 11.11 -9.92 -5.58
CA ILE A 74 12.48 -10.37 -5.33
C ILE A 74 13.03 -9.46 -4.23
N PRO A 75 13.42 -10.02 -3.07
CA PRO A 75 13.98 -9.21 -2.01
C PRO A 75 15.22 -8.52 -2.57
N ASP A 76 15.17 -7.20 -2.57
CA ASP A 76 16.22 -6.35 -3.11
C ASP A 76 17.44 -6.46 -2.17
N TYR A 77 18.25 -7.51 -2.36
CA TYR A 77 19.41 -7.78 -1.51
C TYR A 77 20.48 -6.72 -1.78
N ARG A 78 20.44 -5.65 -1.00
CA ARG A 78 21.42 -4.55 -1.06
C ARG A 78 22.33 -4.61 0.17
N PRO A 79 23.36 -5.48 0.19
CA PRO A 79 24.21 -5.70 1.37
C PRO A 79 24.95 -4.42 1.81
N ARG A 80 25.24 -3.52 0.86
CA ARG A 80 25.83 -2.20 1.16
C ARG A 80 24.88 -1.24 1.87
N GLN A 81 23.56 -1.40 1.73
CA GLN A 81 22.60 -0.52 2.40
C GLN A 81 22.54 -0.77 3.91
N GLU A 82 22.61 -2.02 4.36
CA GLU A 82 22.62 -2.30 5.81
C GLU A 82 23.88 -1.75 6.49
N GLN A 83 25.04 -1.93 5.84
CA GLN A 83 26.30 -1.35 6.31
C GLN A 83 26.25 0.19 6.29
N PHE A 84 25.71 0.78 5.23
CA PHE A 84 25.53 2.23 5.11
C PHE A 84 24.55 2.78 6.16
N GLN A 85 23.44 2.09 6.42
CA GLN A 85 22.49 2.45 7.47
C GLN A 85 23.13 2.36 8.86
N LYS A 86 23.93 1.32 9.14
CA LYS A 86 24.70 1.20 10.39
C LYS A 86 25.68 2.37 10.53
N ALA A 87 26.41 2.71 9.46
CA ALA A 87 27.33 3.84 9.44
C ALA A 87 26.61 5.18 9.66
N ILE A 88 25.48 5.45 8.98
CA ILE A 88 24.68 6.66 9.18
C ILE A 88 24.13 6.74 10.60
N LYS A 89 23.58 5.64 11.14
CA LYS A 89 23.07 5.61 12.52
C LYS A 89 24.19 5.94 13.52
N LYS A 90 25.40 5.42 13.30
CA LYS A 90 26.59 5.75 14.09
C LYS A 90 26.95 7.23 13.97
N VAL A 91 26.99 7.79 12.76
CA VAL A 91 27.26 9.23 12.53
C VAL A 91 26.19 10.11 13.19
N ARG A 92 24.91 9.73 13.12
CA ARG A 92 23.79 10.46 13.74
C ARG A 92 23.88 10.44 15.27
N ALA A 93 24.25 9.30 15.87
CA ALA A 93 24.49 9.21 17.31
C ALA A 93 25.64 10.13 17.74
N VAL A 94 26.75 10.14 16.99
CA VAL A 94 27.89 11.03 17.24
C VAL A 94 27.50 12.51 17.08
N GLN A 95 26.69 12.85 16.08
CA GLN A 95 26.19 14.21 15.91
C GLN A 95 25.24 14.64 17.03
N ARG A 96 24.39 13.74 17.55
CA ARG A 96 23.54 14.02 18.72
C ARG A 96 24.36 14.23 19.99
N MET A 97 25.41 13.43 20.21
CA MET A 97 26.37 13.65 21.30
C MET A 97 27.13 14.98 21.16
N ARG A 98 27.50 15.37 19.94
CA ARG A 98 28.08 16.71 19.68
C ARG A 98 27.07 17.84 19.90
N LYS A 99 25.78 17.59 19.69
CA LYS A 99 24.68 18.49 20.07
C LYS A 99 24.26 18.26 21.53
N ASN A 100 25.22 18.16 22.44
CA ASN A 100 24.92 18.13 23.86
C ASN A 100 24.27 19.45 24.26
N ARG A 101 23.09 19.41 24.89
CA ARG A 101 22.28 20.60 25.22
C ARG A 101 22.82 21.43 26.39
N GLY A 102 24.08 21.24 26.77
CA GLY A 102 24.74 21.99 27.84
C GLY A 102 24.07 21.84 29.21
N PHE A 103 23.29 20.78 29.45
CA PHE A 103 22.73 20.53 30.77
C PHE A 103 23.86 20.10 31.71
N ALA A 104 24.20 21.00 32.63
CA ALA A 104 25.14 20.76 33.70
C ALA A 104 24.48 21.25 35.00
N PHE A 105 24.45 20.38 36.00
CA PHE A 105 23.89 20.68 37.31
C PHE A 105 24.91 20.26 38.35
N SER A 106 25.52 21.24 39.01
CA SER A 106 26.49 20.99 40.08
C SER A 106 25.75 21.01 41.42
N GLN A 107 25.28 19.84 41.84
CA GLN A 107 24.76 19.63 43.18
C GLN A 107 25.36 18.33 43.73
N THR A 108 25.93 18.40 44.92
CA THR A 108 26.43 17.22 45.64
C THR A 108 25.26 16.57 46.35
N GLU A 109 24.95 15.32 45.99
CA GLU A 109 24.06 14.49 46.81
C GLU A 109 24.86 14.01 48.02
N ASP A 110 24.48 14.49 49.20
CA ASP A 110 25.04 13.99 50.45
C ASP A 110 24.42 12.59 50.73
N PRO A 111 25.15 11.59 51.27
CA PRO A 111 24.66 10.20 51.39
C PRO A 111 23.35 10.03 52.17
N ASN A 112 23.01 11.02 53.01
CA ASN A 112 21.78 11.06 53.78
C ASN A 112 20.60 11.74 53.05
N GLY A 113 20.77 12.20 51.81
CA GLY A 113 19.73 12.60 50.85
C GLY A 113 18.80 13.77 51.25
N GLN A 114 18.94 14.31 52.46
CA GLN A 114 17.94 15.18 53.09
C GLN A 114 18.39 16.63 53.26
N GLU A 115 19.65 16.97 53.01
CA GLU A 115 20.18 18.30 53.38
C GLU A 115 19.46 19.46 52.66
N GLN A 116 19.30 19.41 51.34
CA GLN A 116 18.66 20.51 50.60
C GLN A 116 17.17 20.67 50.96
N ALA A 117 16.44 19.56 51.08
CA ALA A 117 15.03 19.58 51.49
C ALA A 117 14.86 20.06 52.95
N ARG A 118 15.81 19.70 53.83
CA ARG A 118 15.85 20.16 55.22
C ARG A 118 16.14 21.65 55.31
N LEU A 119 17.12 22.15 54.56
CA LEU A 119 17.45 23.58 54.47
C LEU A 119 16.21 24.40 54.07
N ILE A 120 15.48 23.99 53.02
CA ILE A 120 14.28 24.72 52.57
C ILE A 120 13.21 24.81 53.68
N ARG A 121 13.05 23.75 54.50
CA ARG A 121 12.04 23.71 55.57
C ARG A 121 12.48 24.44 56.84
N ALA A 122 13.77 24.65 57.03
CA ALA A 122 14.32 25.22 58.26
C ALA A 122 14.30 26.75 58.27
N TYR A 123 14.24 27.40 57.10
CA TYR A 123 14.32 28.86 56.99
C TYR A 123 12.98 29.46 56.54
N ASP A 124 12.46 30.40 57.33
CA ASP A 124 11.31 31.23 56.98
C ASP A 124 11.80 32.66 56.71
N THR A 125 11.72 33.10 55.45
CA THR A 125 12.21 34.43 55.03
C THR A 125 11.24 35.56 55.35
N SER A 126 10.04 35.26 55.85
CA SER A 126 9.06 36.29 56.24
C SER A 126 9.36 36.92 57.60
N GLN A 127 10.19 36.26 58.42
CA GLN A 127 10.57 36.74 59.75
C GLN A 127 11.83 37.60 59.67
N VAL A 128 11.75 38.80 60.25
CA VAL A 128 12.91 39.70 60.35
C VAL A 128 13.90 39.10 61.36
N ARG A 129 15.19 39.14 61.03
CA ARG A 129 16.24 38.65 61.92
C ARG A 129 16.10 39.32 63.28
N PRO A 130 16.06 38.56 64.39
CA PRO A 130 15.94 39.15 65.72
C PRO A 130 17.14 40.08 65.96
N SER A 131 16.88 41.36 66.20
CA SER A 131 17.89 42.30 66.67
C SER A 131 18.17 41.93 68.12
N GLY A 132 19.31 41.29 68.37
CA GLY A 132 19.72 40.85 69.70
C GLY A 132 20.09 42.03 70.61
N LEU A 133 19.06 42.70 71.12
CA LEU A 133 19.11 43.64 72.24
C LEU A 133 18.24 43.08 73.37
#